data_AF-A0A354I2G5-F1
#
_entry.id   AF-A0A354I2G5-F1
#
_cell.length_a   1.000
_cell.length_b   1.000
_cell.length_c   1.000
_cell.angle_alpha   90.00
_cell.angle_beta   90.00
_cell.angle_gamma   90.00
#
_symmetry.space_group_name_H-M   'P 1'
#
loop_
_entity.id
_entity.type
_entity.pdbx_description
1 polymer ?
#
loop_
_entity_poly.entity_id
_entity_poly.type
_entity_poly.pdbx_seq_one_letter_code
_entity_poly.pdbx_strand_id
1 'polypeptide(L)'
;MAEKVVKGPGPKEPGRPKPKIKNPGKLFVRLLKYVMKEYTLHCIIVFCCIIISVLASVQGTMFIQSLIDDFIEPLSKAKSPDFGPLVQRMCQVAIFYAVGILAAYAQSRIMVNVTQGTLRNLRNDMFCKMQALPIKYFDTHSHGDIMSMYTNDIDTLRQM
;
A
#
# COMPACT_ATOMS: atom_id res chain seq x y z
N MET A 1 -62.95 -5.74 8.00
CA MET A 1 -61.53 -5.95 8.37
C MET A 1 -60.71 -4.90 7.64
N ALA A 2 -60.21 -3.89 8.35
CA ALA A 2 -59.46 -2.79 7.72
C ALA A 2 -57.98 -3.18 7.63
N GLU A 3 -57.49 -3.24 6.40
CA GLU A 3 -56.10 -3.55 6.05
C GLU A 3 -55.18 -2.44 6.56
N LYS A 4 -54.29 -2.77 7.50
CA LYS A 4 -53.23 -1.86 7.94
C LYS A 4 -52.21 -1.76 6.82
N VAL A 5 -52.27 -0.68 6.06
CA VAL A 5 -51.24 -0.29 5.09
C VAL A 5 -49.91 -0.15 5.83
N VAL A 6 -49.02 -1.13 5.63
CA VAL A 6 -47.64 -1.08 6.11
C VAL A 6 -46.93 -0.02 5.28
N LYS A 7 -46.72 1.16 5.89
CA LYS A 7 -45.99 2.28 5.29
C LYS A 7 -44.55 1.81 5.04
N GLY A 8 -44.19 1.64 3.77
CA GLY A 8 -42.84 1.27 3.36
C GLY A 8 -41.80 2.28 3.86
N PRO A 9 -40.52 1.89 3.97
CA PRO A 9 -39.46 2.77 4.44
C PRO A 9 -39.40 4.02 3.55
N GLY A 10 -39.49 5.18 4.19
CA GLY A 10 -39.55 6.48 3.52
C GLY A 10 -38.32 6.77 2.64
N PRO A 11 -38.40 7.82 1.80
CA PRO A 11 -37.32 8.19 0.89
C PRO A 11 -36.00 8.41 1.64
N LYS A 12 -34.91 7.88 1.08
CA LYS A 12 -33.53 8.08 1.55
C LYS A 12 -33.28 9.58 1.80
N GLU A 13 -33.03 9.98 3.04
CA GLU A 13 -32.53 11.31 3.33
C GLU A 13 -31.15 11.48 2.68
N PRO A 14 -30.98 12.39 1.70
CA PRO A 14 -29.67 12.65 1.12
C PRO A 14 -28.82 13.37 2.17
N GLY A 15 -27.77 12.70 2.65
CA GLY A 15 -26.69 13.36 3.37
C GLY A 15 -26.96 13.61 4.85
N ARG A 16 -27.03 12.56 5.66
CA ARG A 16 -26.60 12.69 7.06
C ARG A 16 -25.19 13.31 7.05
N PRO A 17 -24.95 14.44 7.74
CA PRO A 17 -23.62 15.02 7.80
C PRO A 17 -22.67 14.00 8.41
N LYS A 18 -21.73 13.49 7.60
CA LYS A 18 -20.68 12.60 8.09
C LYS A 18 -19.97 13.31 9.24
N PRO A 19 -19.75 12.65 10.39
CA PRO A 19 -19.16 13.30 11.55
C PRO A 19 -17.82 13.93 11.15
N LYS A 20 -17.71 15.25 11.28
CA LYS A 20 -16.48 15.98 10.96
C LYS A 20 -15.34 15.43 11.82
N ILE A 21 -14.30 14.92 11.16
CA ILE A 21 -13.13 14.37 11.83
C ILE A 21 -12.43 15.51 12.57
N LYS A 22 -12.57 15.55 13.90
CA LYS A 22 -11.93 16.57 14.74
C LYS A 22 -10.40 16.48 14.73
N ASN A 23 -9.82 15.30 14.46
CA ASN A 23 -8.37 15.06 14.50
C ASN A 23 -7.93 13.98 13.50
N PRO A 24 -7.62 14.31 12.24
CA PRO A 24 -7.22 13.33 11.22
C PRO A 24 -5.91 12.61 11.57
N GLY A 25 -4.93 13.33 12.15
CA GLY A 25 -3.64 12.73 12.54
C GLY A 25 -3.76 11.63 13.59
N LYS A 26 -4.66 11.78 14.58
CA LYS A 26 -4.88 10.73 15.60
C LYS A 26 -5.48 9.46 15.01
N LEU A 27 -6.35 9.59 14.01
CA LEU A 27 -6.91 8.44 13.30
C LEU A 27 -5.83 7.72 12.49
N PHE A 28 -4.98 8.47 11.78
CA PHE A 28 -3.85 7.89 11.05
C PHE A 28 -2.91 7.11 11.96
N VAL A 29 -2.50 7.69 13.10
CA VAL A 29 -1.64 7.00 14.08
C VAL A 29 -2.31 5.75 14.64
N ARG A 30 -3.64 5.76 14.84
CA ARG A 30 -4.37 4.58 15.29
C ARG A 30 -4.34 3.46 14.25
N LEU A 31 -4.53 3.77 12.98
CA LEU A 31 -4.43 2.81 11.88
C LEU A 31 -3.00 2.28 11.72
N LEU A 32 -2.01 3.17 11.77
CA LEU A 32 -0.61 2.77 11.71
C LEU A 32 -0.25 1.84 12.87
N LYS A 33 -0.68 2.16 14.10
CA LYS A 33 -0.46 1.30 15.27
C LYS A 33 -1.17 -0.05 15.14
N TYR A 34 -2.35 -0.09 14.51
CA TYR A 34 -3.08 -1.32 14.22
C TYR A 34 -2.28 -2.23 13.28
N VAL A 35 -1.81 -1.69 12.15
CA VAL A 35 -0.96 -2.43 11.18
C VAL A 35 0.34 -2.89 11.84
N MET A 36 1.03 -1.98 12.53
CA MET A 36 2.34 -2.26 13.13
C MET A 36 2.25 -3.36 14.19
N LYS A 37 1.18 -3.41 14.99
CA LYS A 37 1.01 -4.44 16.04
C LYS A 37 1.14 -5.86 15.48
N GLU A 38 0.60 -6.13 14.30
CA GLU A 38 0.59 -7.47 13.69
C GLU A 38 1.70 -7.68 12.66
N TYR A 39 2.17 -6.60 12.00
CA TYR A 39 3.08 -6.69 10.85
C TYR A 39 4.44 -5.99 11.04
N THR A 40 4.84 -5.64 12.27
CA THR A 40 6.15 -4.97 12.56
C THR A 40 7.33 -5.56 11.79
N LEU A 41 7.53 -6.89 11.85
CA LEU A 41 8.66 -7.56 11.21
C LEU A 41 8.60 -7.45 9.67
N HIS A 42 7.40 -7.58 9.09
CA HIS A 42 7.20 -7.40 7.65
C HIS A 42 7.50 -5.96 7.21
N CYS A 43 7.08 -4.97 8.00
CA CYS A 43 7.37 -3.56 7.74
C CYS A 43 8.87 -3.24 7.80
N ILE A 44 9.62 -3.84 8.74
CA ILE A 44 11.08 -3.67 8.82
C ILE A 44 11.75 -4.26 7.58
N ILE A 45 11.37 -5.47 7.15
CA ILE A 45 11.91 -6.10 5.94
C ILE A 45 11.62 -5.24 4.71
N VAL A 46 10.37 -4.77 4.56
CA VAL A 46 9.98 -3.87 3.47
C VAL A 46 10.82 -2.59 3.47
N PHE A 47 11.04 -1.98 4.64
CA PHE A 47 11.87 -0.79 4.77
C PHE A 47 13.31 -1.03 4.31
N CYS A 48 13.92 -2.14 4.70
CA CYS A 48 15.26 -2.52 4.22
C CYS A 48 15.28 -2.77 2.70
N CYS A 49 14.27 -3.47 2.17
CA CYS A 49 14.14 -3.71 0.73
C CYS A 49 13.96 -2.41 -0.07
N ILE A 50 13.22 -1.43 0.46
CA ILE A 50 13.09 -0.09 -0.15
C ILE A 50 14.45 0.58 -0.25
N ILE A 51 15.23 0.60 0.84
CA ILE A 51 16.56 1.22 0.84
C ILE A 51 17.44 0.57 -0.23
N ILE A 52 17.50 -0.77 -0.28
CA ILE A 52 18.29 -1.50 -1.28
C ILE A 52 17.83 -1.16 -2.69
N SER A 53 16.51 -1.16 -2.94
CA SER A 53 15.95 -0.81 -4.25
C SER A 53 16.28 0.62 -4.67
N VAL A 54 16.23 1.58 -3.74
CA VAL A 54 16.54 2.98 -4.01
C VAL A 54 18.03 3.14 -4.31
N LEU A 55 18.90 2.52 -3.52
CA LEU A 55 20.35 2.54 -3.79
C LEU A 55 20.67 1.92 -5.17
N ALA A 56 20.00 0.83 -5.55
CA ALA A 56 20.12 0.24 -6.88
C ALA A 56 19.71 1.20 -8.00
N SER A 57 18.60 1.94 -7.83
CA SER A 57 18.19 2.94 -8.81
C SER A 57 19.16 4.11 -8.94
N VAL A 58 19.71 4.59 -7.81
CA VAL A 58 20.68 5.70 -7.80
C VAL A 58 21.99 5.28 -8.46
N GLN A 59 22.48 4.08 -8.15
CA GLN A 59 23.67 3.51 -8.79
C GLN A 59 23.51 3.42 -10.31
N GLY A 60 22.29 3.14 -10.77
CA GLY A 60 21.90 3.18 -12.16
C GLY A 60 22.16 4.50 -12.87
N THR A 61 21.72 5.60 -12.25
CA THR A 61 21.94 6.95 -12.78
C THR A 61 23.42 7.32 -12.77
N MET A 62 24.14 6.99 -11.69
CA MET A 62 25.58 7.26 -11.58
C MET A 62 26.40 6.42 -12.57
N PHE A 63 25.94 5.22 -12.92
CA PHE A 63 26.62 4.36 -13.88
C PHE A 63 26.70 4.99 -15.27
N ILE A 64 25.67 5.71 -15.73
CA ILE A 64 25.70 6.42 -17.03
C ILE A 64 26.87 7.40 -17.10
N GLN A 65 27.12 8.14 -16.01
CA GLN A 65 28.23 9.08 -15.95
C GLN A 65 29.59 8.36 -16.00
N SER A 66 29.82 7.38 -15.11
CA SER A 66 31.08 6.60 -15.11
C SER A 66 31.29 5.83 -16.42
N LEU A 67 30.22 5.37 -17.06
CA LEU A 67 30.29 4.75 -18.39
C LEU A 67 30.88 5.70 -19.42
N ILE A 68 30.44 6.96 -19.44
CA ILE A 68 30.90 7.97 -20.41
C ILE A 68 32.35 8.35 -20.11
N ASP A 69 32.62 8.76 -18.86
CA ASP A 69 33.90 9.37 -18.47
C ASP A 69 35.03 8.33 -18.41
N ASP A 70 34.78 7.13 -17.85
CA ASP A 70 35.83 6.14 -17.60
C ASP A 70 36.02 5.15 -18.76
N PHE A 71 35.02 5.00 -19.63
CA PHE A 71 35.07 4.00 -20.72
C PHE A 71 34.91 4.64 -22.10
N ILE A 72 33.82 5.37 -22.38
CA ILE A 72 33.56 5.86 -23.74
C ILE A 72 34.60 6.90 -24.19
N GLU A 73 34.94 7.88 -23.34
CA GLU A 73 35.93 8.91 -23.68
C GLU A 73 37.33 8.34 -24.00
N PRO A 74 37.94 7.48 -23.16
CA PRO A 74 39.25 6.90 -23.46
C PRO A 74 39.21 5.90 -24.62
N LEU A 75 38.15 5.10 -24.77
CA LEU A 75 38.03 4.14 -25.89
C LEU A 75 37.90 4.85 -27.25
N SER A 76 37.25 6.02 -27.28
CA SER A 76 37.11 6.83 -28.51
C SER A 76 38.45 7.43 -28.97
N LYS A 77 39.37 7.70 -28.03
CA LYS A 77 40.69 8.27 -28.32
C LYS A 77 41.79 7.20 -28.55
N ALA A 78 41.50 5.93 -28.26
CA ALA A 78 42.47 4.84 -28.35
C ALA A 78 42.61 4.28 -29.78
N LYS A 79 43.86 4.02 -30.22
CA LYS A 79 44.15 3.37 -31.51
C LYS A 79 43.75 1.89 -31.55
N SER A 80 43.72 1.22 -30.40
CA SER A 80 43.30 -0.18 -30.22
C SER A 80 42.50 -0.30 -28.92
N PRO A 81 41.17 -0.14 -28.97
CA PRO A 81 40.33 -0.15 -27.77
C PRO A 81 40.23 -1.54 -27.13
N ASP A 82 40.42 -1.63 -25.82
CA ASP A 82 40.18 -2.83 -25.00
C ASP A 82 38.86 -2.69 -24.22
N PHE A 83 37.88 -3.52 -24.57
CA PHE A 83 36.54 -3.51 -23.96
C PHE A 83 36.41 -4.43 -22.74
N GLY A 84 37.46 -5.19 -22.38
CA GLY A 84 37.43 -6.11 -21.24
C GLY A 84 36.97 -5.46 -19.93
N PRO A 85 37.60 -4.34 -19.50
CA PRO A 85 37.20 -3.62 -18.29
C PRO A 85 35.75 -3.10 -18.32
N LEU A 86 35.27 -2.69 -19.49
CA LEU A 86 33.90 -2.21 -19.67
C LEU A 86 32.89 -3.35 -19.42
N VAL A 87 33.10 -4.52 -20.02
CA VAL A 87 32.24 -5.69 -19.85
C VAL A 87 32.19 -6.13 -18.38
N GLN A 88 33.33 -6.09 -17.69
CA GLN A 88 33.39 -6.43 -16.26
C GLN A 88 32.54 -5.46 -15.41
N ARG A 89 32.64 -4.15 -15.65
CA ARG A 89 31.81 -3.16 -14.93
C ARG A 89 30.33 -3.30 -15.27
N MET A 90 29.99 -3.54 -16.53
CA MET A 90 28.61 -3.80 -16.94
C MET A 90 28.03 -5.01 -16.21
N CYS A 91 28.81 -6.09 -16.05
CA CYS A 91 28.38 -7.28 -15.31
C CYS A 91 28.15 -6.98 -13.82
N GLN A 92 29.04 -6.23 -13.17
CA GLN A 92 28.88 -5.82 -11.77
C GLN A 92 27.61 -5.00 -11.56
N VAL A 93 27.35 -4.03 -12.44
CA VAL A 93 26.14 -3.19 -12.38
C VAL A 93 24.89 -4.01 -12.66
N ALA A 94 24.93 -4.95 -13.61
CA ALA A 94 23.82 -5.85 -13.87
C ALA A 94 23.45 -6.69 -12.63
N ILE A 95 24.43 -7.21 -11.90
CA ILE A 95 24.20 -7.93 -10.64
C ILE A 95 23.56 -7.01 -9.59
N PHE A 96 24.07 -5.79 -9.45
CA PHE A 96 23.53 -4.82 -8.48
C PHE A 96 22.06 -4.47 -8.79
N TYR A 97 21.74 -4.27 -10.07
CA TYR A 97 20.37 -4.07 -10.53
C TYR A 97 19.49 -5.29 -10.28
N ALA A 98 19.98 -6.50 -10.53
CA ALA A 98 19.23 -7.72 -10.26
C ALA A 98 18.85 -7.81 -8.77
N VAL A 99 19.77 -7.47 -7.86
CA VAL A 99 19.47 -7.38 -6.42
C VAL A 99 18.42 -6.31 -6.13
N GLY A 100 18.53 -5.13 -6.75
CA GLY A 100 17.53 -4.06 -6.63
C GLY A 100 16.13 -4.48 -7.08
N ILE A 101 16.02 -5.16 -8.23
CA ILE A 101 14.77 -5.68 -8.77
C ILE A 101 14.18 -6.74 -7.84
N LEU A 102 15.00 -7.66 -7.32
CA LEU A 102 14.55 -8.66 -6.37
C LEU A 102 14.06 -8.02 -5.07
N ALA A 103 14.75 -7.00 -4.57
CA ALA A 103 14.30 -6.24 -3.39
C ALA A 103 12.97 -5.53 -3.66
N ALA A 104 12.82 -4.88 -4.82
CA ALA A 104 11.59 -4.23 -5.25
C ALA A 104 10.41 -5.23 -5.36
N TYR A 105 10.66 -6.40 -5.94
CA TYR A 105 9.68 -7.47 -6.02
C TYR A 105 9.30 -8.00 -4.63
N ALA A 106 10.29 -8.27 -3.79
CA ALA A 106 10.07 -8.77 -2.43
C ALA A 106 9.24 -7.80 -1.60
N GLN A 107 9.58 -6.50 -1.60
CA GLN A 107 8.77 -5.51 -0.87
C GLN A 107 7.33 -5.45 -1.39
N SER A 108 7.12 -5.50 -2.71
CA SER A 108 5.78 -5.45 -3.30
C SER A 108 4.95 -6.66 -2.87
N ARG A 109 5.53 -7.87 -2.91
CA ARG A 109 4.85 -9.10 -2.49
C ARG A 109 4.53 -9.11 -1.00
N ILE A 110 5.48 -8.69 -0.16
CA ILE A 110 5.25 -8.59 1.29
C ILE A 110 4.16 -7.56 1.58
N MET A 111 4.20 -6.39 0.92
CA MET A 111 3.22 -5.33 1.13
C MET A 111 1.81 -5.76 0.75
N VAL A 112 1.62 -6.55 -0.31
CA VAL A 112 0.31 -7.14 -0.65
C VAL A 112 -0.24 -7.98 0.51
N ASN A 113 0.60 -8.82 1.12
CA ASN A 113 0.18 -9.64 2.26
C ASN A 113 -0.19 -8.78 3.49
N VAL A 114 0.60 -7.75 3.77
CA VAL A 114 0.32 -6.80 4.88
C VAL A 114 -1.00 -6.07 4.67
N THR A 115 -1.22 -5.50 3.47
CA THR A 115 -2.44 -4.75 3.15
C THR A 115 -3.68 -5.65 3.19
N GLN A 116 -3.64 -6.81 2.54
CA GLN A 116 -4.79 -7.72 2.50
C GLN A 116 -5.07 -8.35 3.88
N GLY A 117 -4.02 -8.69 4.62
CA GLY A 117 -4.13 -9.18 5.99
C GLY A 117 -4.73 -8.16 6.94
N THR A 118 -4.26 -6.91 6.88
CA THR A 118 -4.84 -5.79 7.64
C THR A 118 -6.32 -5.60 7.29
N LEU A 119 -6.67 -5.62 6.01
CA LEU A 119 -8.05 -5.44 5.57
C LEU A 119 -8.97 -6.56 6.06
N ARG A 120 -8.47 -7.80 6.06
CA ARG A 120 -9.18 -8.95 6.62
C ARG A 120 -9.43 -8.76 8.12
N ASN A 121 -8.42 -8.36 8.88
CA ASN A 121 -8.55 -8.17 10.32
C ASN A 121 -9.52 -7.02 10.64
N LEU A 122 -9.45 -5.93 9.87
CA LEU A 122 -10.39 -4.82 10.00
C LEU A 122 -11.84 -5.24 9.71
N ARG A 123 -12.07 -6.04 8.67
CA ARG A 123 -13.41 -6.59 8.35
C ARG A 123 -13.93 -7.48 9.49
N ASN A 124 -13.08 -8.32 10.07
CA ASN A 124 -13.44 -9.18 11.20
C ASN A 124 -13.79 -8.34 12.45
N ASP A 125 -12.96 -7.36 12.80
CA ASP A 125 -13.19 -6.50 13.96
C ASP A 125 -14.48 -5.68 13.82
N MET A 126 -14.77 -5.19 12.61
CA MET A 126 -16.03 -4.54 12.31
C MET A 126 -17.20 -5.50 12.48
N PHE A 127 -17.08 -6.72 11.95
CA PHE A 127 -18.12 -7.75 12.05
C PHE A 127 -18.46 -8.10 13.49
N CYS A 128 -17.44 -8.39 14.30
CA CYS A 128 -17.61 -8.66 15.73
C CYS A 128 -18.26 -7.48 16.45
N LYS A 129 -17.86 -6.25 16.13
CA LYS A 129 -18.45 -5.05 16.75
C LYS A 129 -19.90 -4.84 16.33
N MET A 130 -20.25 -5.12 15.07
CA MET A 130 -21.62 -5.01 14.57
C MET A 130 -22.55 -6.00 15.27
N GLN A 131 -22.11 -7.24 15.47
CA GLN A 131 -22.89 -8.26 16.18
C GLN A 131 -23.17 -7.89 17.65
N ALA A 132 -22.32 -7.06 18.26
CA ALA A 132 -22.48 -6.59 19.63
C ALA A 132 -23.38 -5.34 19.76
N LEU A 133 -23.89 -4.78 18.67
CA LEU A 133 -24.75 -3.59 18.72
C LEU A 133 -26.18 -3.93 19.15
N PRO A 134 -26.84 -3.07 19.94
CA PRO A 134 -28.22 -3.29 20.36
C PRO A 134 -29.20 -3.17 19.18
N ILE A 135 -30.34 -3.87 19.25
CA ILE A 135 -31.38 -3.87 18.20
C ILE A 135 -31.81 -2.44 17.81
N LYS A 136 -31.92 -1.52 18.78
CA LYS A 136 -32.24 -0.09 18.55
C LYS A 136 -31.29 0.59 17.55
N TYR A 137 -30.03 0.17 17.45
CA TYR A 137 -29.10 0.70 16.46
C TYR A 137 -29.55 0.38 15.04
N PHE A 138 -30.03 -0.85 14.81
CA PHE A 138 -30.53 -1.33 13.53
C PHE A 138 -31.90 -0.74 13.16
N ASP A 139 -32.71 -0.36 14.15
CA ASP A 139 -33.98 0.35 13.92
C ASP A 139 -33.79 1.80 13.46
N THR A 140 -32.62 2.40 13.75
CA THR A 140 -32.33 3.83 13.52
C THR A 140 -31.38 4.10 12.34
N HIS A 141 -30.87 3.04 11.70
CA HIS A 141 -29.95 3.09 10.56
C HIS A 141 -30.46 2.20 9.45
N SER A 142 -30.39 2.67 8.20
CA SER A 142 -30.84 1.85 7.08
C SER A 142 -29.87 0.68 6.86
N HIS A 143 -30.40 -0.49 6.50
CA HIS A 143 -29.57 -1.66 6.18
C HIS A 143 -28.54 -1.34 5.07
N GLY A 144 -28.90 -0.47 4.12
CA GLY A 144 -28.01 -0.02 3.04
C GLY A 144 -26.83 0.82 3.52
N ASP A 145 -27.01 1.65 4.56
CA ASP A 145 -25.91 2.44 5.14
C ASP A 145 -24.87 1.55 5.80
N ILE A 146 -25.33 0.51 6.51
CA ILE A 146 -24.46 -0.47 7.17
C ILE A 146 -23.68 -1.25 6.10
N MET A 147 -24.35 -1.75 5.07
CA MET A 147 -23.68 -2.50 4.00
C MET A 147 -22.69 -1.64 3.22
N SER A 148 -23.04 -0.38 2.92
CA SER A 148 -22.12 0.55 2.24
C SER A 148 -20.87 0.83 3.08
N MET A 149 -20.97 0.89 4.41
CA MET A 149 -19.81 1.07 5.28
C MET A 149 -18.90 -0.17 5.30
N TYR A 150 -19.46 -1.37 5.10
CA TYR A 150 -18.67 -2.60 5.01
C TYR A 150 -17.96 -2.81 3.68
N THR A 151 -18.57 -2.39 2.59
CA THR A 151 -18.01 -2.55 1.25
C THR A 151 -17.24 -1.30 0.86
N ASN A 152 -17.94 -0.17 0.71
CA ASN A 152 -17.38 1.05 0.12
C ASN A 152 -16.33 1.72 1.01
N ASP A 153 -16.57 1.88 2.31
CA ASP A 153 -15.60 2.57 3.17
C ASP A 153 -14.33 1.71 3.37
N ILE A 154 -14.48 0.39 3.45
CA ILE A 154 -13.37 -0.56 3.56
C ILE A 154 -12.58 -0.65 2.25
N ASP A 155 -13.27 -0.69 1.11
CA ASP A 155 -12.59 -0.67 -0.19
C ASP A 155 -11.92 0.68 -0.46
N THR A 156 -12.47 1.79 0.07
CA THR A 156 -11.80 3.10 0.03
C THR A 156 -10.49 3.06 0.82
N LEU A 157 -10.47 2.43 2.00
CA LEU A 157 -9.23 2.24 2.78
C LEU A 157 -8.20 1.35 2.07
N ARG A 158 -8.63 0.44 1.19
CA ARG A 158 -7.74 -0.41 0.38
C ARG A 158 -7.08 0.37 -0.77
N GLN A 159 -7.73 1.42 -1.27
CA GLN A 159 -7.27 2.21 -2.41
C GLN A 159 -6.31 3.35 -2.02
N MET A 160 -6.33 3.77 -0.75
CA MET A 160 -5.39 4.75 -0.19
C MET A 160 -4.07 4.10 0.21
#